data_AF-A0A0K2RKL2-F1
#
_entry.id   AF-A0A0K2RKL2-F1
#
_cell.length_a   1.000
_cell.length_b   1.000
_cell.length_c   1.000
_cell.angle_alpha   90.00
_cell.angle_beta   90.00
_cell.angle_gamma   90.00
#
_symmetry.space_group_name_H-M   'P 1'
#
loop_
_entity.id
_entity.type
_entity.pdbx_description
1 polymer ?
#
loop_
_entity_poly.entity_id
_entity_poly.type
_entity_poly.pdbx_seq_one_letter_code
_entity_poly.pdbx_strand_id
1 'polypeptide(L)'
;MLRSNAPLFNPTELTIISSSGEQRQEKFTPVGHGYTYQLREVIRCLQLGLLECPTMPLADTLTTMSLLDEARRQAGISYPGN
;
A
#
# COMPACT_ATOMS: atom_id res chain seq x y z
N MET A 1 4.55 4.61 18.74
CA MET A 1 5.43 4.33 17.57
C MET A 1 5.02 3.00 16.95
N LEU A 2 4.98 2.91 15.62
CA LEU A 2 4.70 1.67 14.89
C LEU A 2 5.98 1.22 14.17
N ARG A 3 6.30 -0.08 14.24
CA ARG A 3 7.37 -0.71 13.45
C ARG A 3 6.83 -1.93 12.71
N SER A 4 7.39 -2.20 11.54
CA SER A 4 7.06 -3.36 10.70
C SER A 4 8.32 -4.17 10.42
N ASN A 5 8.16 -5.48 10.22
CA ASN A 5 9.23 -6.28 9.63
C ASN A 5 9.37 -5.99 8.11
N ALA A 6 10.49 -6.44 7.52
CA ALA A 6 10.72 -6.37 6.08
C ALA A 6 10.12 -7.61 5.36
N PRO A 7 9.66 -7.48 4.10
CA PRO A 7 9.54 -6.22 3.36
C PRO A 7 8.31 -5.41 3.77
N LEU A 8 8.43 -4.07 3.77
CA LEU A 8 7.36 -3.16 4.22
C LEU A 8 6.05 -3.30 3.42
N PHE A 9 6.14 -3.66 2.13
CA PHE A 9 4.98 -3.81 1.25
C PHE A 9 4.23 -5.15 1.45
N ASN A 10 4.77 -6.06 2.27
CA ASN A 10 4.12 -7.33 2.60
C ASN A 10 4.52 -7.77 4.03
N PRO A 11 4.11 -7.01 5.06
CA PRO A 11 4.54 -7.28 6.41
C PRO A 11 3.78 -8.45 7.02
N THR A 12 4.45 -9.23 7.86
CA THR A 12 3.87 -10.36 8.59
C THR A 12 3.85 -10.12 10.10
N GLU A 13 4.43 -9.02 10.55
CA GLU A 13 4.49 -8.62 11.94
C GLU A 13 4.49 -7.10 12.08
N LEU A 14 3.67 -6.62 13.01
CA LEU A 14 3.67 -5.22 13.46
C LEU A 14 4.04 -5.16 14.94
N THR A 15 4.92 -4.24 15.28
CA THR A 15 5.23 -3.89 16.67
C THR A 15 4.65 -2.53 16.99
N ILE A 16 3.75 -2.49 17.97
CA ILE A 16 3.07 -1.28 18.44
C ILE A 16 3.66 -0.90 19.79
N ILE A 17 4.15 0.33 19.88
CA ILE A 17 4.68 0.93 21.12
C ILE A 17 3.74 2.06 21.51
N SER A 18 3.08 1.93 22.65
CA SER A 18 2.19 2.96 23.20
C SER A 18 2.99 4.18 23.67
N SER A 19 2.29 5.28 24.00
CA SER A 19 2.92 6.44 24.63
C SER A 19 3.50 6.15 26.01
N SER A 20 3.00 5.12 26.71
CA SER A 20 3.54 4.66 27.99
C SER A 20 4.78 3.77 27.87
N GLY A 21 5.20 3.44 26.64
CA GLY A 21 6.35 2.56 26.38
C GLY A 21 6.01 1.07 26.40
N GLU A 22 4.75 0.70 26.63
CA GLU A 22 4.29 -0.69 26.49
C GLU A 22 4.39 -1.14 25.02
N GLN A 23 4.99 -2.31 24.81
CA GLN A 23 5.17 -2.88 23.47
C GLN A 23 4.33 -4.14 23.32
N ARG A 24 3.56 -4.22 22.24
CA ARG A 24 2.92 -5.47 21.79
C ARG A 24 3.27 -5.79 20.35
N GLN A 25 3.31 -7.09 20.04
CA GLN A 25 3.52 -7.61 18.70
C GLN A 25 2.24 -8.25 18.19
N GLU A 26 1.88 -7.93 16.95
CA GLU A 26 0.79 -8.56 16.22
C GLU A 26 1.38 -9.28 15.01
N LYS A 27 1.16 -10.61 14.95
CA LYS A 27 1.65 -11.47 13.88
C LYS A 27 0.50 -11.91 13.01
N PHE A 28 0.73 -11.92 11.70
CA PHE A 28 -0.24 -12.27 10.70
C PHE A 28 0.27 -13.46 9.89
N THR A 29 -0.62 -14.41 9.59
CA THR A 29 -0.34 -15.46 8.61
C THR A 29 -0.88 -14.99 7.26
N PRO A 30 -0.01 -14.74 6.25
CA PRO A 30 -0.46 -14.37 4.92
C PRO A 30 -1.41 -15.42 4.35
N VAL A 31 -2.49 -14.97 3.73
CA VAL A 31 -3.42 -15.83 3.01
C VAL A 31 -3.02 -15.83 1.55
N GLY A 32 -2.54 -16.98 1.07
CA GLY A 32 -2.07 -17.13 -0.31
C GLY A 32 -0.71 -16.47 -0.56
N HIS A 33 -0.37 -16.32 -1.84
CA HIS A 33 0.88 -15.72 -2.30
C HIS A 33 0.60 -14.51 -3.18
N GLY A 34 1.56 -13.58 -3.24
CA GLY A 34 1.50 -12.41 -4.12
C GLY A 34 0.29 -11.52 -3.81
N TYR A 35 -0.52 -11.26 -4.83
CA TYR A 35 -1.58 -10.26 -4.78
C TYR A 35 -2.95 -10.79 -4.35
N THR A 36 -2.98 -11.81 -3.47
CA THR A 36 -4.23 -12.50 -3.10
C THR A 36 -5.25 -11.53 -2.47
N TYR A 37 -4.81 -10.62 -1.60
CA TYR A 37 -5.70 -9.64 -0.98
C TYR A 37 -6.26 -8.62 -1.99
N GLN A 38 -5.41 -8.14 -2.91
CA GLN A 38 -5.80 -7.20 -3.95
C GLN A 38 -6.81 -7.85 -4.91
N LEU A 39 -6.57 -9.11 -5.32
CA LEU A 39 -7.50 -9.85 -6.18
C LEU A 39 -8.86 -10.03 -5.51
N ARG A 40 -8.89 -10.36 -4.21
CA ARG A 40 -10.15 -10.48 -3.44
C ARG A 40 -10.92 -9.16 -3.42
N GLU A 41 -10.23 -8.04 -3.28
CA GLU A 41 -10.88 -6.73 -3.29
C GLU A 41 -11.42 -6.34 -4.67
N VAL A 42 -10.69 -6.65 -5.75
CA VAL A 42 -11.16 -6.45 -7.13
C VAL A 42 -12.42 -7.27 -7.38
N ILE A 43 -12.42 -8.56 -7.02
CA ILE A 43 -13.59 -9.43 -7.17
C ILE A 43 -14.79 -8.88 -6.38
N ARG A 44 -14.57 -8.44 -5.14
CA ARG A 44 -15.62 -7.82 -4.31
C ARG A 44 -16.20 -6.58 -4.98
N CYS A 45 -15.36 -5.69 -5.52
CA CYS A 45 -15.81 -4.47 -6.20
C CYS A 45 -16.65 -4.80 -7.44
N LEU A 46 -16.20 -5.76 -8.25
CA LEU A 46 -16.93 -6.21 -9.44
C LEU A 46 -18.29 -6.82 -9.08
N GLN A 47 -18.36 -7.65 -8.04
CA GLN A 47 -19.62 -8.24 -7.56
C GLN A 47 -20.63 -7.19 -7.08
N LEU A 48 -20.14 -6.06 -6.58
CA LEU A 48 -20.97 -4.93 -6.14
C LEU A 48 -21.26 -3.91 -7.27
N GLY A 49 -20.79 -4.15 -8.49
CA GLY A 49 -20.95 -3.24 -9.62
C GLY A 49 -20.19 -1.92 -9.47
N LEU A 50 -19.14 -1.89 -8.65
CA LEU A 50 -18.31 -0.70 -8.47
C LEU A 50 -17.31 -0.57 -9.63
N LEU A 51 -17.07 0.66 -10.06
CA LEU A 51 -16.11 0.98 -11.12
C LEU A 51 -14.68 1.18 -10.58
N GLU A 52 -14.52 1.33 -9.27
CA GLU A 52 -13.24 1.49 -8.61
C GLU A 52 -13.25 0.91 -7.19
N CYS A 53 -12.06 0.71 -6.63
CA CYS A 53 -11.87 0.26 -5.26
C CYS A 53 -12.07 1.43 -4.28
N PRO A 54 -13.05 1.39 -3.36
CA PRO A 54 -13.23 2.48 -2.40
C PRO A 54 -12.04 2.68 -1.45
N THR A 55 -11.26 1.62 -1.21
CA THR A 55 -10.07 1.67 -0.36
C THR A 55 -8.84 2.20 -1.11
N MET A 56 -8.82 2.09 -2.44
CA MET A 56 -7.76 2.61 -3.33
C MET A 56 -8.39 3.24 -4.58
N PRO A 57 -8.99 4.45 -4.46
CA PRO A 57 -9.61 5.15 -5.59
C PRO A 57 -8.61 5.56 -6.66
N LEU A 58 -9.10 5.85 -7.86
CA LEU A 58 -8.24 6.32 -8.97
C LEU A 58 -7.52 7.64 -8.64
N ALA A 59 -8.18 8.54 -7.90
CA ALA A 59 -7.62 9.83 -7.50
C ALA A 59 -6.32 9.70 -6.69
N ASP A 60 -6.22 8.70 -5.81
CA ASP A 60 -5.02 8.44 -5.01
C ASP A 60 -3.85 7.96 -5.87
N THR A 61 -4.16 7.15 -6.89
CA THR A 61 -3.19 6.72 -7.90
C THR A 61 -2.62 7.92 -8.65
N LEU A 62 -3.49 8.81 -9.15
CA LEU A 62 -3.08 10.02 -9.87
C LEU A 62 -2.25 10.96 -8.99
N THR A 63 -2.63 11.10 -7.72
CA THR A 63 -1.90 11.90 -6.73
C THR A 63 -0.49 11.35 -6.52
N THR A 64 -0.37 10.03 -6.36
CA THR A 64 0.92 9.35 -6.20
C THR A 64 1.79 9.50 -7.45
N MET A 65 1.22 9.30 -8.64
CA MET A 65 1.95 9.47 -9.90
C MET A 65 2.46 10.90 -10.08
N SER A 66 1.63 11.90 -9.78
CA SER A 66 2.02 13.32 -9.84
C SER A 66 3.18 13.64 -8.89
N LEU A 67 3.15 13.07 -7.67
CA LEU A 67 4.23 13.22 -6.70
C LEU A 67 5.53 12.60 -7.21
N LEU A 68 5.47 11.40 -7.77
CA LEU A 68 6.63 10.71 -8.32
C LEU A 68 7.21 11.44 -9.54
N ASP A 69 6.35 12.00 -10.41
CA ASP A 69 6.79 12.82 -11.53
C ASP A 69 7.49 14.11 -11.08
N GLU A 70 7.00 14.75 -10.03
CA GLU A 70 7.65 15.94 -9.47
C GLU A 70 9.01 15.58 -8.84
N ALA A 71 9.08 14.48 -8.08
CA ALA A 71 10.35 14.00 -7.53
C ALA A 71 11.37 13.69 -8.64
N ARG A 72 10.90 13.04 -9.72
CA ARG A 72 11.69 12.74 -10.91
C ARG A 72 12.20 14.01 -11.60
N ARG A 73 11.33 15.03 -11.75
CA ARG A 73 11.67 16.34 -12.32
C ARG A 73 12.76 17.05 -11.50
N GLN A 74 12.62 17.07 -10.17
CA GLN A 74 13.62 17.65 -9.26
C GLN A 74 14.96 16.91 -9.33
N ALA A 75 14.94 15.59 -9.55
CA ALA A 75 16.14 14.78 -9.73
C ALA A 75 16.78 14.91 -11.13
N GLY A 76 16.19 15.67 -12.06
CA GLY A 76 16.70 15.83 -13.44
C GLY A 76 16.54 14.58 -14.31
N ILE A 77 15.67 13.65 -13.93
CA ILE A 77 15.48 12.38 -14.64
C ILE A 77 14.39 12.55 -15.72
N SER A 78 14.70 12.22 -16.97
CA SER A 78 13.74 12.24 -18.08
C SER A 78 13.69 10.88 -18.77
N TYR A 79 12.48 10.37 -18.98
CA TYR A 79 12.28 9.16 -19.78
C TYR A 79 12.06 9.53 -21.26
N PRO A 80 12.60 8.75 -22.21
CA PRO A 80 12.30 8.94 -23.62
C PRO A 80 10.82 8.64 -23.89
N GLY A 81 10.16 9.46 -24.71
CA GLY A 81 8.74 9.31 -25.06
C GLY A 81 7.77 10.19 -24.26
N ASN A 82 8.30 11.08 -23.41
CA ASN A 82 7.60 12.27 -22.96
C ASN A 82 7.84 13.43 -23.92
#